data_AF-A0A841H866-F1
#
_entry.id   AF-A0A841H866-F1
#
_cell.length_a   1.000
_cell.length_b   1.000
_cell.length_c   1.000
_cell.angle_alpha   90.00
_cell.angle_beta   90.00
_cell.angle_gamma   90.00
#
_symmetry.space_group_name_H-M   'P 1'
#
loop_
_entity.id
_entity.type
_entity.pdbx_description
1 polymer ?
#
loop_
_entity_poly.entity_id
_entity_poly.type
_entity_poly.pdbx_seq_one_letter_code
_entity_poly.pdbx_strand_id
1 'polypeptide(L)'
;MKTVPHRQRRPTVPFGEWRISLDLQATREVASAPALARGCRCPWCRNWAAAWERVLPPDVVSGLRRLGIDPADPADLYCVSHRPRDVDLRVIYYCVGVVRDGPVVWREDPRFEQTARWYQELRPAPWWLSVSVVPQRHLHDLPLTLDAEVRDLIQVDFRLTVPWVLDEEHPMMIEARSYPKQPVIWAGGRLRPASDFRRKRPRTEPNPI
;
A
#
# COMPACT_ATOMS: atom_id res chain seq x y z
N MET A 1 -32.33 -28.29 -23.32
CA MET A 1 -30.90 -28.67 -23.37
C MET A 1 -30.18 -28.00 -22.22
N LYS A 2 -29.62 -28.77 -21.27
CA LYS A 2 -28.77 -28.20 -20.21
C LYS A 2 -27.36 -28.03 -20.78
N THR A 3 -26.93 -26.80 -20.98
CA THR A 3 -25.54 -26.48 -21.33
C THR A 3 -24.63 -27.01 -20.23
N VAL A 4 -23.80 -27.99 -20.56
CA VAL A 4 -22.70 -28.43 -19.69
C VAL A 4 -21.76 -27.22 -19.57
N PRO A 5 -21.51 -26.68 -18.37
CA PRO A 5 -20.59 -25.57 -18.23
C PRO A 5 -19.21 -26.11 -18.63
N HIS A 6 -18.67 -25.60 -19.73
CA HIS A 6 -17.29 -25.87 -20.09
C HIS A 6 -16.43 -25.45 -18.90
N ARG A 7 -15.78 -26.43 -18.27
CA ARG A 7 -14.76 -26.20 -17.24
C ARG A 7 -13.65 -25.42 -17.92
N GLN A 8 -13.71 -24.09 -17.87
CA GLN A 8 -12.74 -23.21 -18.50
C GLN A 8 -11.36 -23.62 -17.98
N ARG A 9 -10.45 -23.97 -18.89
CA ARG A 9 -9.07 -24.29 -18.51
C ARG A 9 -8.46 -23.03 -17.90
N ARG A 10 -8.16 -23.07 -16.61
CA ARG A 10 -7.42 -22.00 -15.92
C ARG A 10 -5.94 -22.11 -16.29
N PRO A 11 -5.38 -21.21 -17.12
CA PRO A 11 -3.95 -21.23 -17.40
C PRO A 11 -3.16 -21.03 -16.11
N THR A 12 -2.04 -21.74 -15.97
CA THR A 12 -1.11 -21.49 -14.88
C THR A 12 -0.04 -20.52 -15.36
N VAL A 13 -0.02 -19.33 -14.75
CA VAL A 13 0.89 -18.23 -15.09
C VAL A 13 1.99 -18.16 -14.02
N PRO A 14 3.27 -18.10 -14.41
CA PRO A 14 4.35 -17.80 -13.49
C PRO A 14 4.41 -16.29 -13.21
N PHE A 15 4.67 -15.93 -11.96
CA PHE A 15 4.92 -14.56 -11.52
C PHE A 15 5.97 -14.60 -10.40
N GLY A 16 7.20 -14.16 -10.67
CA GLY A 16 8.33 -14.42 -9.77
C GLY A 16 8.46 -15.91 -9.46
N GLU A 17 8.51 -16.25 -8.17
CA GLU A 17 8.54 -17.64 -7.69
C GLU A 17 7.15 -18.30 -7.56
N TRP A 18 6.07 -17.55 -7.81
CA TRP A 18 4.71 -18.08 -7.71
C TRP A 18 4.23 -18.71 -9.01
N ARG A 19 3.42 -19.75 -8.87
CA ARG A 19 2.65 -20.37 -9.97
C ARG A 19 1.17 -20.20 -9.68
N ILE A 20 0.44 -19.47 -10.52
CA ILE A 20 -0.95 -19.08 -10.26
C ILE A 20 -1.86 -19.63 -11.36
N SER A 21 -2.82 -20.49 -11.01
CA SER A 21 -3.88 -20.91 -11.92
C SER A 21 -4.96 -19.83 -11.97
N LEU A 22 -5.06 -19.14 -13.09
CA LEU A 22 -5.81 -17.90 -13.22
C LEU A 22 -7.19 -18.11 -13.84
N ASP A 23 -8.18 -17.37 -13.34
CA ASP A 23 -9.47 -17.15 -13.96
C ASP A 23 -9.45 -15.78 -14.66
N LEU A 24 -9.13 -15.76 -15.95
CA LEU A 24 -8.92 -14.53 -16.71
C LEU A 24 -10.19 -13.67 -16.83
N GLN A 25 -11.36 -14.31 -16.89
CA GLN A 25 -12.61 -13.58 -16.99
C GLN A 25 -12.92 -12.88 -15.66
N ALA A 26 -12.92 -13.63 -14.56
CA ALA A 26 -13.16 -13.06 -13.23
C ALA A 26 -12.09 -12.02 -12.86
N THR A 27 -10.84 -12.21 -13.30
CA THR A 27 -9.79 -11.19 -13.11
C THR A 27 -10.12 -9.88 -13.81
N ARG A 28 -10.65 -9.91 -15.04
CA ARG A 28 -11.08 -8.68 -15.74
C ARG A 28 -12.25 -7.99 -15.03
N GLU A 29 -13.20 -8.78 -14.52
CA GLU A 29 -14.34 -8.25 -13.76
C GLU A 29 -13.85 -7.50 -12.51
N VAL A 30 -12.95 -8.12 -11.73
CA VAL A 30 -12.32 -7.48 -10.56
C VAL A 30 -11.48 -6.25 -10.95
N ALA A 31 -10.75 -6.32 -12.06
CA ALA A 31 -9.96 -5.19 -12.56
C ALA A 31 -10.84 -4.01 -13.01
N SER A 32 -12.12 -4.25 -13.35
CA SER A 32 -13.06 -3.20 -13.75
C SER A 32 -13.89 -2.62 -12.60
N ALA A 33 -13.92 -3.29 -11.45
CA ALA A 33 -14.71 -2.85 -10.29
C ALA A 33 -14.17 -1.51 -9.72
N PRO A 34 -14.95 -0.71 -8.99
CA PRO A 34 -14.41 0.44 -8.26
C PRO A 34 -13.32 0.02 -7.26
N ALA A 35 -12.27 0.84 -7.10
CA ALA A 35 -11.20 0.61 -6.13
C ALA A 35 -10.60 1.94 -5.66
N LEU A 36 -9.90 1.97 -4.53
CA LEU A 36 -9.47 3.21 -3.87
C LEU A 36 -8.49 4.03 -4.70
N ALA A 37 -7.54 3.38 -5.38
CA ALA A 37 -6.56 4.07 -6.20
C ALA A 37 -7.03 4.31 -7.65
N ARG A 38 -8.03 3.57 -8.11
CA ARG A 38 -8.57 3.65 -9.48
C ARG A 38 -9.23 5.02 -9.71
N GLY A 39 -8.65 5.80 -10.62
CA GLY A 39 -9.10 7.17 -10.91
C GLY A 39 -8.79 8.20 -9.82
N CYS A 40 -8.07 7.80 -8.76
CA CYS A 40 -7.65 8.71 -7.69
C CYS A 40 -6.61 9.71 -8.20
N ARG A 41 -6.72 10.97 -7.78
CA ARG A 41 -5.82 12.06 -8.18
C ARG A 41 -4.96 12.59 -7.04
N CYS A 42 -4.89 11.85 -5.93
CA CYS A 42 -4.01 12.23 -4.83
C CYS A 42 -2.54 12.27 -5.33
N PRO A 43 -1.66 13.03 -4.66
CA PRO A 43 -0.27 13.18 -5.09
C PRO A 43 0.46 11.84 -5.25
N TRP A 44 0.17 10.85 -4.39
CA TRP A 44 0.77 9.51 -4.47
C TRP A 44 0.35 8.75 -5.73
N CYS A 45 -0.95 8.75 -6.05
CA CYS A 45 -1.47 8.09 -7.26
C CYS A 45 -0.96 8.78 -8.54
N ARG A 46 -0.88 10.11 -8.55
CA ARG A 46 -0.28 10.85 -9.68
C ARG A 46 1.20 10.53 -9.86
N ASN A 47 1.96 10.47 -8.76
CA ASN A 47 3.38 10.12 -8.82
C ASN A 47 3.57 8.69 -9.32
N TRP A 48 2.74 7.74 -8.86
CA TRP A 48 2.75 6.36 -9.37
C TRP A 48 2.51 6.29 -10.87
N ALA A 49 1.45 6.94 -11.35
CA ALA A 49 1.11 6.98 -12.76
C ALA A 49 2.25 7.51 -13.64
N ALA A 50 3.06 8.43 -13.12
CA ALA A 50 4.22 9.00 -13.82
C ALA A 50 5.52 8.17 -13.68
N ALA A 51 5.64 7.30 -12.67
CA ALA A 51 6.90 6.66 -12.30
C ALA A 51 6.95 5.14 -12.54
N TRP A 52 5.81 4.44 -12.57
CA TRP A 52 5.78 2.98 -12.49
C TRP A 52 6.61 2.28 -13.56
N GLU A 53 6.63 2.78 -14.81
CA GLU A 53 7.41 2.19 -15.91
C GLU A 53 8.91 2.20 -15.66
N ARG A 54 9.40 3.22 -14.94
CA ARG A 54 10.82 3.34 -14.57
C ARG A 54 11.18 2.51 -13.36
N VAL A 55 10.20 2.25 -12.48
CA VAL A 55 10.44 1.57 -11.21
C VAL A 55 10.25 0.08 -11.33
N LEU A 56 9.26 -0.42 -12.08
CA LEU A 56 9.01 -1.85 -12.19
C LEU A 56 9.97 -2.52 -13.18
N PRO A 57 10.69 -3.58 -12.77
CA PRO A 57 11.47 -4.40 -13.69
C PRO A 57 10.62 -4.97 -14.85
N PRO A 58 11.17 -5.08 -16.08
CA PRO A 58 10.40 -5.55 -17.24
C PRO A 58 9.74 -6.93 -17.08
N ASP A 59 10.38 -7.84 -16.34
CA ASP A 59 9.86 -9.17 -16.01
C ASP A 59 8.66 -9.09 -15.05
N VAL A 60 8.69 -8.17 -14.07
CA VAL A 60 7.55 -7.89 -13.19
C VAL A 60 6.38 -7.32 -13.99
N VAL A 61 6.65 -6.34 -14.88
CA VAL A 61 5.63 -5.77 -15.77
C VAL A 61 5.01 -6.84 -16.66
N SER A 62 5.84 -7.68 -17.29
CA SER A 62 5.36 -8.80 -18.11
C SER A 62 4.55 -9.80 -17.26
N GLY A 63 4.96 -10.05 -16.02
CA GLY A 63 4.28 -10.95 -15.09
C GLY A 63 2.89 -10.44 -14.73
N LEU A 64 2.77 -9.17 -14.33
CA LEU A 64 1.48 -8.54 -14.03
C LEU A 64 0.53 -8.61 -15.22
N ARG A 65 1.02 -8.27 -16.42
CA ARG A 65 0.21 -8.35 -17.65
C ARG A 65 -0.28 -9.76 -17.95
N ARG A 66 0.54 -10.79 -17.71
CA ARG A 66 0.13 -12.20 -17.86
C ARG A 66 -0.90 -12.62 -16.80
N LEU A 67 -0.87 -12.00 -15.62
CA LEU A 67 -1.90 -12.15 -14.61
C LEU A 67 -3.19 -11.38 -14.94
N GLY A 68 -3.23 -10.63 -16.05
CA GLY A 68 -4.37 -9.78 -16.41
C GLY A 68 -4.44 -8.48 -15.63
N ILE A 69 -3.33 -8.06 -15.01
CA ILE A 69 -3.21 -6.84 -14.22
C ILE A 69 -2.55 -5.74 -15.07
N ASP A 70 -3.13 -4.55 -15.07
CA ASP A 70 -2.49 -3.34 -15.60
C ASP A 70 -1.66 -2.65 -14.49
N PRO A 71 -0.32 -2.56 -14.64
CA PRO A 71 0.53 -1.88 -13.65
C PRO A 71 0.22 -0.39 -13.45
N ALA A 72 -0.45 0.25 -14.42
CA ALA A 72 -0.84 1.65 -14.30
C ALA A 72 -2.09 1.87 -13.43
N ASP A 73 -2.86 0.81 -13.14
CA ASP A 73 -4.18 0.90 -12.50
C ASP A 73 -4.27 0.02 -11.25
N PRO A 74 -3.60 0.41 -10.14
CA PRO A 74 -3.66 -0.32 -8.89
C PRO A 74 -5.05 -0.24 -8.26
N ALA A 75 -5.43 -1.29 -7.52
CA ALA A 75 -6.66 -1.31 -6.76
C ALA A 75 -6.55 -0.42 -5.51
N ASP A 76 -5.40 -0.46 -4.84
CA ASP A 76 -5.11 0.41 -3.70
C ASP A 76 -3.65 0.84 -3.71
N LEU A 77 -3.40 2.05 -3.20
CA LEU A 77 -2.09 2.68 -3.20
C LEU A 77 -2.03 3.72 -2.09
N TYR A 78 -1.03 3.59 -1.22
CA TYR A 78 -0.78 4.60 -0.20
C TYR A 78 0.70 4.68 0.21
N CYS A 79 1.08 5.85 0.73
CA CYS A 79 2.40 6.15 1.24
C CYS A 79 2.59 5.51 2.62
N VAL A 80 3.68 4.75 2.79
CA VAL A 80 4.09 4.16 4.07
C VAL A 80 5.09 5.07 4.77
N SER A 81 6.05 5.60 4.02
CA SER A 81 7.03 6.57 4.50
C SER A 81 7.57 7.37 3.31
N HIS A 82 8.34 8.42 3.57
CA HIS A 82 8.86 9.28 2.53
C HIS A 82 10.21 9.90 2.90
N ARG A 83 10.91 10.36 1.88
CA ARG A 83 12.16 11.11 1.90
C ARG A 83 12.03 12.25 0.88
N PRO A 84 12.90 13.28 0.91
CA PRO A 84 12.76 14.43 0.01
C PRO A 84 12.72 14.11 -1.49
N ARG A 85 13.30 12.97 -1.91
CA ARG A 85 13.38 12.56 -3.33
C ARG A 85 12.66 11.26 -3.65
N ASP A 86 12.22 10.52 -2.64
CA ASP A 86 11.71 9.16 -2.79
C ASP A 86 10.54 8.93 -1.82
N VAL A 87 9.59 8.11 -2.23
CA VAL A 87 8.45 7.70 -1.41
C VAL A 87 8.38 6.18 -1.35
N ASP A 88 8.20 5.64 -0.15
CA ASP A 88 7.97 4.22 0.04
C ASP A 88 6.45 3.98 -0.06
N LEU A 89 6.04 3.31 -1.13
CA LEU A 89 4.65 3.01 -1.43
C LEU A 89 4.32 1.55 -1.12
N ARG A 90 3.08 1.32 -0.71
CA ARG A 90 2.42 0.03 -0.84
C ARG A 90 1.47 0.10 -2.04
N VAL A 91 1.58 -0.84 -2.97
CA VAL A 91 0.77 -0.88 -4.19
C VAL A 91 0.12 -2.24 -4.32
N ILE A 92 -1.21 -2.27 -4.38
CA ILE A 92 -2.02 -3.48 -4.31
C ILE A 92 -2.79 -3.68 -5.60
N TYR A 93 -2.72 -4.90 -6.13
CA TYR A 93 -3.52 -5.38 -7.24
C TYR A 93 -4.28 -6.64 -6.84
N TYR A 94 -5.32 -6.96 -7.60
CA TYR A 94 -6.08 -8.19 -7.44
C TYR A 94 -6.14 -8.97 -8.74
N CYS A 95 -6.11 -10.29 -8.60
CA CYS A 95 -6.50 -11.22 -9.67
C CYS A 95 -7.29 -12.38 -9.06
N VAL A 96 -7.95 -13.19 -9.89
CA VAL A 96 -8.78 -14.30 -9.43
C VAL A 96 -8.15 -15.61 -9.85
N GLY A 97 -7.92 -16.52 -8.90
CA GLY A 97 -7.29 -17.80 -9.16
C GLY A 97 -6.78 -18.53 -7.92
N VAL A 98 -5.95 -19.54 -8.16
CA VAL A 98 -5.37 -20.36 -7.09
C VAL A 98 -3.85 -20.31 -7.19
N VAL A 99 -3.20 -19.86 -6.11
CA VAL A 99 -1.76 -20.04 -5.92
C VAL A 99 -1.48 -21.54 -5.79
N ARG A 100 -0.77 -22.11 -6.75
CA ARG A 100 -0.42 -23.53 -6.78
C ARG A 100 0.88 -23.81 -6.05
N ASP A 101 1.80 -22.87 -6.12
CA ASP A 101 3.14 -22.97 -5.58
C ASP A 101 3.73 -21.56 -5.39
N GLY A 102 4.71 -21.46 -4.51
CA GLY A 102 5.49 -20.24 -4.27
C GLY A 102 5.85 -20.02 -2.79
N PRO A 103 6.56 -18.92 -2.50
CA PRO A 103 7.03 -18.59 -1.16
C PRO A 103 5.93 -18.56 -0.11
N VAL A 104 6.25 -19.07 1.09
CA VAL A 104 5.42 -18.95 2.28
C VAL A 104 5.32 -17.49 2.70
N VAL A 105 4.09 -16.96 2.70
CA VAL A 105 3.78 -15.55 2.97
C VAL A 105 3.67 -15.24 4.46
N TRP A 106 3.30 -16.21 5.29
CA TRP A 106 3.14 -16.00 6.73
C TRP A 106 4.21 -16.79 7.47
N ARG A 107 5.04 -16.10 8.25
CA ARG A 107 6.09 -16.71 9.07
C ARG A 107 5.98 -16.19 10.50
N GLU A 108 6.19 -17.09 11.45
CA GLU A 108 6.43 -16.68 12.83
C GLU A 108 7.77 -15.96 12.90
N ASP A 109 7.76 -14.73 13.41
CA ASP A 109 9.00 -14.06 13.79
C ASP A 109 9.22 -14.29 15.29
N PRO A 110 10.24 -15.08 15.68
CA PRO A 110 10.49 -15.38 17.09
C PRO A 110 10.85 -14.14 17.91
N ARG A 111 11.14 -12.99 17.28
CA ARG A 111 11.41 -11.73 17.96
C ARG A 111 10.15 -10.96 18.37
N PHE A 112 9.00 -11.27 17.77
CA PHE A 112 7.77 -10.49 17.96
C PHE A 112 6.58 -11.32 18.47
N GLU A 113 6.78 -12.63 18.72
CA GLU A 113 5.73 -13.59 19.12
C GLU A 113 4.46 -13.51 18.25
N GLN A 114 4.62 -13.05 17.01
CA GLN A 114 3.55 -12.74 16.09
C GLN A 114 3.89 -13.29 14.70
N THR A 115 2.86 -13.76 14.01
CA THR A 115 2.96 -14.14 12.60
C THR A 115 3.01 -12.87 11.76
N ALA A 116 4.11 -12.67 11.04
CA ALA A 116 4.31 -11.52 10.17
C ALA A 116 4.17 -11.92 8.69
N ARG A 117 3.70 -10.97 7.88
CA ARG A 117 3.69 -11.14 6.42
C ARG A 117 5.11 -10.97 5.87
N TRP A 118 5.61 -12.00 5.23
CA TRP A 118 6.87 -12.01 4.52
C TRP A 118 6.68 -11.51 3.08
N TYR A 119 7.63 -10.71 2.60
CA TYR A 119 7.70 -10.26 1.22
C TYR A 119 8.95 -10.84 0.58
N GLN A 120 8.82 -11.37 -0.64
CA GLN A 120 9.95 -11.79 -1.44
C GLN A 120 10.60 -10.53 -2.03
N GLU A 121 11.90 -10.36 -1.80
CA GLU A 121 12.66 -9.32 -2.48
C GLU A 121 12.83 -9.71 -3.95
N LEU A 122 12.43 -8.80 -4.85
CA LEU A 122 12.64 -8.91 -6.29
C LEU A 122 13.78 -8.01 -6.78
N ARG A 123 14.05 -6.91 -6.08
CA ARG A 123 15.17 -6.01 -6.36
C ARG A 123 15.66 -5.33 -5.07
N PRO A 124 16.99 -5.26 -4.84
CA PRO A 124 17.54 -4.50 -3.72
C PRO A 124 17.50 -2.97 -3.95
N ALA A 125 18.02 -2.22 -2.99
CA ALA A 125 18.20 -0.76 -3.07
C ALA A 125 18.97 -0.32 -4.34
N PRO A 126 18.78 0.93 -4.85
CA PRO A 126 18.05 2.06 -4.22
C PRO A 126 16.53 2.05 -4.45
N TRP A 127 16.03 1.37 -5.48
CA TRP A 127 14.59 1.21 -5.72
C TRP A 127 14.15 -0.16 -5.24
N TRP A 128 14.27 -0.38 -3.94
CA TRP A 128 13.90 -1.66 -3.33
C TRP A 128 12.48 -2.04 -3.76
N LEU A 129 12.30 -3.29 -4.17
CA LEU A 129 11.01 -3.84 -4.59
C LEU A 129 10.87 -5.22 -3.96
N SER A 130 9.82 -5.37 -3.17
CA SER A 130 9.42 -6.65 -2.63
C SER A 130 7.94 -6.90 -2.89
N VAL A 131 7.55 -8.17 -2.98
CA VAL A 131 6.18 -8.58 -3.30
C VAL A 131 5.71 -9.69 -2.39
N SER A 132 4.43 -9.69 -2.06
CA SER A 132 3.73 -10.86 -1.53
C SER A 132 2.52 -11.17 -2.39
N VAL A 133 2.26 -12.45 -2.63
CA VAL A 133 1.09 -12.94 -3.36
C VAL A 133 0.30 -13.81 -2.41
N VAL A 134 -0.90 -13.38 -2.00
CA VAL A 134 -1.69 -14.10 -1.00
C VAL A 134 -3.14 -14.31 -1.45
N PRO A 135 -3.73 -15.49 -1.21
CA PRO A 135 -5.17 -15.66 -1.30
C PRO A 135 -5.91 -14.78 -0.29
N GLN A 136 -6.92 -14.04 -0.73
CA GLN A 136 -7.71 -13.10 0.09
C GLN A 136 -8.25 -13.72 1.38
N ARG A 137 -8.62 -15.01 1.36
CA ARG A 137 -9.06 -15.75 2.55
C ARG A 137 -8.03 -15.81 3.70
N HIS A 138 -6.77 -15.46 3.44
CA HIS A 138 -5.71 -15.37 4.44
C HIS A 138 -5.44 -13.92 4.87
N LEU A 139 -6.27 -12.96 4.44
CA LEU A 139 -6.22 -11.56 4.83
C LEU A 139 -7.33 -11.25 5.81
N HIS A 140 -7.01 -10.42 6.81
CA HIS A 140 -8.00 -9.89 7.75
C HIS A 140 -8.82 -8.75 7.14
N ASP A 141 -8.23 -8.00 6.20
CA ASP A 141 -8.87 -6.86 5.55
C ASP A 141 -9.37 -7.27 4.16
N LEU A 142 -10.69 -7.21 3.95
CA LEU A 142 -11.28 -7.30 2.62
C LEU A 142 -11.13 -5.94 1.90
N PRO A 143 -10.81 -5.92 0.59
CA PRO A 143 -10.98 -4.70 -0.19
C PRO A 143 -12.42 -4.22 -0.03
N LEU A 144 -12.58 -2.98 0.46
CA LEU A 144 -13.87 -2.39 0.82
C LEU A 144 -14.89 -2.35 -0.33
N THR A 145 -14.42 -2.56 -1.57
CA THR A 145 -15.18 -2.37 -2.81
C THR A 145 -15.45 -3.65 -3.60
N LEU A 146 -14.93 -4.81 -3.16
CA LEU A 146 -15.22 -6.08 -3.83
C LEU A 146 -16.23 -6.89 -3.01
N ASP A 147 -17.24 -7.44 -3.67
CA ASP A 147 -18.20 -8.32 -3.04
C ASP A 147 -17.48 -9.52 -2.42
N ALA A 148 -17.87 -9.87 -1.20
CA ALA A 148 -17.34 -11.02 -0.46
C ALA A 148 -17.55 -12.37 -1.20
N GLU A 149 -18.33 -12.38 -2.28
CA GLU A 149 -18.63 -13.55 -3.10
C GLU A 149 -17.53 -13.90 -4.13
N VAL A 150 -16.53 -13.03 -4.37
CA VAL A 150 -15.41 -13.34 -5.26
C VAL A 150 -14.52 -14.41 -4.61
N ARG A 151 -14.87 -15.68 -4.87
CA ARG A 151 -14.06 -16.83 -4.50
C ARG A 151 -12.70 -16.75 -5.20
N ASP A 152 -11.67 -17.29 -4.55
CA ASP A 152 -10.33 -17.38 -5.13
C ASP A 152 -9.67 -16.01 -5.47
N LEU A 153 -10.09 -14.92 -4.83
CA LEU A 153 -9.38 -13.64 -4.96
C LEU A 153 -7.95 -13.77 -4.44
N ILE A 154 -6.98 -13.24 -5.18
CA ILE A 154 -5.56 -13.18 -4.83
C ILE A 154 -5.14 -11.72 -4.81
N GLN A 155 -4.51 -11.30 -3.72
CA GLN A 155 -3.85 -10.01 -3.59
C GLN A 155 -2.39 -10.14 -4.04
N VAL A 156 -1.97 -9.28 -4.96
CA VAL A 156 -0.56 -9.03 -5.30
C VAL A 156 -0.18 -7.70 -4.66
N ASP A 157 0.71 -7.75 -3.67
CA ASP A 157 1.04 -6.62 -2.79
C ASP A 157 2.51 -6.28 -2.90
N PHE A 158 2.81 -5.12 -3.48
CA PHE A 158 4.16 -4.60 -3.58
C PHE A 158 4.46 -3.62 -2.45
N ARG A 159 5.70 -3.70 -1.96
CA ARG A 159 6.34 -2.63 -1.20
C ARG A 159 7.57 -2.18 -1.96
N LEU A 160 7.63 -0.89 -2.26
CA LEU A 160 8.71 -0.35 -3.06
C LEU A 160 8.99 1.12 -2.82
N THR A 161 10.24 1.49 -3.08
CA THR A 161 10.68 2.88 -3.12
C THR A 161 10.51 3.43 -4.54
N VAL A 162 9.81 4.55 -4.67
CA VAL A 162 9.48 5.24 -5.92
C VAL A 162 10.06 6.65 -5.88
N PRO A 163 10.78 7.11 -6.91
CA PRO A 163 11.24 8.50 -6.94
C PRO A 163 10.05 9.46 -7.03
N TRP A 164 10.21 10.64 -6.44
CA TRP A 164 9.28 11.74 -6.65
C TRP A 164 9.58 12.40 -7.99
N VAL A 165 8.64 12.32 -8.94
CA VAL A 165 8.82 12.78 -10.33
C VAL A 165 7.87 13.90 -10.72
N LEU A 166 6.98 14.31 -9.82
CA LEU A 166 6.07 15.41 -10.04
C LEU A 166 6.79 16.75 -9.81
N ASP A 167 6.45 17.76 -10.62
CA ASP A 167 6.89 19.15 -10.47
C ASP A 167 6.07 19.90 -9.40
N GLU A 168 5.82 19.24 -8.28
CA GLU A 168 5.12 19.79 -7.13
C GLU A 168 5.83 19.39 -5.84
N GLU A 169 5.70 20.23 -4.81
CA GLU A 169 6.34 19.94 -3.52
C GLU A 169 5.70 18.71 -2.87
N HIS A 170 6.54 17.86 -2.29
CA HIS A 170 6.11 16.64 -1.62
C HIS A 170 5.07 16.98 -0.52
N PRO A 171 3.88 16.35 -0.48
CA PRO A 171 2.79 16.74 0.42
C PRO A 171 3.19 16.82 1.90
N MET A 172 4.04 15.90 2.36
CA MET A 172 4.52 15.90 3.74
C MET A 172 5.59 16.95 4.06
N MET A 173 6.23 17.54 3.05
CA MET A 173 7.08 18.73 3.25
C MET A 173 6.23 19.98 3.48
N ILE A 174 5.01 20.02 2.93
CA ILE A 174 4.02 21.07 3.18
C ILE A 174 3.46 20.93 4.60
N GLU A 175 3.12 19.71 5.04
CA GLU A 175 2.65 19.45 6.42
C GLU A 175 3.72 19.77 7.47
N ALA A 176 4.99 19.39 7.25
CA ALA A 176 6.08 19.68 8.17
C ALA A 176 6.34 21.19 8.39
N ARG A 177 6.01 22.04 7.40
CA ARG A 177 6.04 23.50 7.53
C ARG A 177 4.77 24.07 8.19
N SER A 178 3.65 23.36 8.06
CA SER A 178 2.33 23.79 8.54
C SER A 178 2.10 23.44 10.01
N TYR A 179 2.85 22.48 10.58
CA TYR A 179 2.91 22.30 12.02
C TYR A 179 3.83 23.37 12.64
N PRO A 180 3.30 24.35 13.41
CA PRO A 180 4.16 25.25 14.15
C PRO A 180 5.00 24.40 15.10
N LYS A 181 6.33 24.56 15.05
CA LYS A 181 7.24 24.06 16.08
C LYS A 181 6.78 24.65 17.41
N GLN A 182 5.91 23.97 18.15
CA GLN A 182 5.62 24.39 19.52
C GLN A 182 6.92 24.21 20.30
N PRO A 183 7.49 25.28 20.89
CA PRO A 183 8.65 25.10 21.76
C PRO A 183 8.20 24.27 22.95
N VAL A 184 8.80 23.10 23.12
CA VAL A 184 8.56 22.26 24.29
C VAL A 184 9.54 22.70 25.37
N ILE A 185 9.03 23.26 26.46
CA ILE A 185 9.86 23.70 27.59
C ILE A 185 9.96 22.54 28.58
N TRP A 186 11.19 22.12 28.89
CA TRP A 186 11.45 21.08 29.88
C TRP A 186 11.28 21.67 31.28
N ALA A 187 10.24 21.27 32.01
CA ALA A 187 10.02 21.66 33.40
C ALA A 187 9.53 20.46 34.22
N GLY A 188 10.32 20.03 35.20
CA GLY A 188 9.88 19.08 36.23
C GLY A 188 9.52 17.66 35.77
N GLY A 189 10.16 17.14 34.72
CA GLY A 189 10.07 15.71 34.36
C GLY A 189 8.81 15.28 33.59
N ARG A 190 8.01 16.20 33.05
CA ARG A 190 6.95 15.89 32.06
C ARG A 190 6.92 16.91 30.93
N LEU A 191 6.77 16.42 29.69
CA LEU A 191 6.55 17.26 28.51
C LEU A 191 5.16 17.89 28.60
N ARG A 192 5.07 19.22 28.58
CA ARG A 192 3.79 19.95 28.48
C ARG A 192 3.86 20.96 27.33
N PRO A 193 2.76 21.15 26.58
CA PRO A 193 2.69 22.17 25.54
C PRO A 193 2.80 23.58 26.15
N ALA A 194 3.52 24.50 25.50
CA ALA A 194 3.78 25.86 26.00
C ALA A 194 2.50 26.69 26.23
N SER A 195 1.36 26.29 25.64
CA SER A 195 0.04 26.90 25.86
C SER A 195 -0.43 26.83 27.32
N ASP A 196 0.09 25.87 28.10
CA ASP A 196 -0.27 25.69 29.50
C ASP A 196 0.38 26.74 30.42
N PHE A 197 1.40 27.45 29.93
CA PHE A 197 2.08 28.52 30.67
C PHE A 197 1.46 29.90 30.39
N ARG A 198 0.12 30.02 30.49
CA ARG A 198 -0.47 31.34 30.74
C ARG A 198 -0.16 31.73 32.18
N ARG A 199 0.84 32.61 32.37
CA ARG A 199 1.06 33.30 33.65
C ARG A 199 -0.26 33.90 34.11
N LYS A 200 -0.85 33.35 35.18
CA LYS A 200 -1.86 34.06 35.97
C LYS A 200 -1.18 35.36 36.43
N ARG A 201 -1.60 36.51 35.89
CA ARG A 201 -1.24 37.80 36.49
C ARG A 201 -1.70 37.75 37.95
N PRO A 202 -0.88 38.14 38.93
CA PRO A 202 -1.34 38.26 40.30
C PRO A 202 -2.52 39.23 40.35
N ARG A 203 -3.60 38.81 41.01
CA ARG A 203 -4.74 39.67 41.38
C ARG A 203 -4.16 40.78 42.26
N THR A 204 -4.20 42.01 41.79
CA THR A 204 -4.03 43.19 42.63
C THR A 204 -5.22 43.26 43.59
N GLU A 205 -4.93 43.32 44.90
CA GLU A 205 -5.91 43.54 45.97
C GLU A 205 -6.63 44.89 45.80
N PRO A 206 -7.89 45.02 46.25
CA PRO A 206 -8.60 46.29 46.21
C PRO A 206 -8.12 47.24 47.33
N ASN A 207 -7.94 48.50 46.98
CA ASN A 207 -7.57 49.60 47.88
C ASN A 207 -8.72 49.89 48.87
N PRO A 208 -8.47 50.10 50.17
CA PRO A 208 -9.47 50.59 51.10
C PRO A 208 -9.65 52.11 50.95
N ILE A 209 -10.90 52.58 51.09
CA ILE A 209 -11.26 53.98 51.36
C ILE A 209 -11.54 54.08 52.85
#